data_AF-A0A067M9A8-F1
#
_entry.id   AF-A0A067M9A8-F1
#
_cell.length_a   1.000
_cell.length_b   1.000
_cell.length_c   1.000
_cell.angle_alpha   90.00
_cell.angle_beta   90.00
_cell.angle_gamma   90.00
#
_symmetry.space_group_name_H-M   'P 1'
#
loop_
_entity.id
_entity.type
_entity.pdbx_description
1 polymer ?
#
loop_
_entity_poly.entity_id
_entity_poly.type
_entity_poly.pdbx_seq_one_letter_code
_entity_poly.pdbx_strand_id
1 'polypeptide(L)'
;MPGKIGQFISQHVYDGKLRSSHAMNDYSCLAFVDVKDGEERKNGTSWSNRAETQVIVDLVRLYYHDENFCVITPYDGQRSLLEQTFRDEGLPWENRIFNVDSFQGNEADYIIVSLVRSTGAGFMTSPHRVNVMLTRCEKGMIIVTRRDFLRVTNTGVTIIGKLIEEWEKKRVPGKVWVDWKEVARGEVDLPGKVAPQEALPRAVSEPQLEFSLGSVAAAWREVRSS
;
A
#
# COMPACT_ATOMS: atom_id res chain seq x y z
N MET A 1 -5.60 18.69 -3.62
CA MET A 1 -6.18 17.37 -3.93
C MET A 1 -6.65 17.25 -5.37
N PRO A 2 -6.33 16.15 -6.09
CA PRO A 2 -6.82 15.91 -7.45
C PRO A 2 -8.33 16.04 -7.60
N GLY A 3 -8.79 16.61 -8.71
CA GLY A 3 -10.19 16.97 -8.93
C GLY A 3 -11.16 15.79 -8.82
N LYS A 4 -10.76 14.61 -9.31
CA LYS A 4 -11.57 13.37 -9.24
C LYS A 4 -11.74 12.86 -7.81
N ILE A 5 -10.66 12.85 -7.02
CA ILE A 5 -10.75 12.47 -5.59
C ILE A 5 -11.61 13.49 -4.83
N GLY A 6 -11.45 14.78 -5.13
CA GLY A 6 -12.27 15.84 -4.53
C GLY A 6 -13.76 15.74 -4.87
N GLN A 7 -14.09 15.43 -6.13
CA GLN A 7 -15.47 15.21 -6.55
C GLN A 7 -16.08 14.02 -5.81
N PHE A 8 -15.34 12.90 -5.73
CA PHE A 8 -15.76 11.71 -4.99
C PHE A 8 -16.04 12.01 -3.51
N ILE A 9 -15.10 12.67 -2.83
CA ILE A 9 -15.23 13.03 -1.41
C ILE A 9 -16.39 14.00 -1.19
N SER A 10 -16.53 15.01 -2.04
CA SER A 10 -17.65 15.95 -1.98
C SER A 10 -18.97 15.19 -1.97
N GLN A 11 -19.18 14.28 -2.92
CA GLN A 11 -20.40 13.50 -3.06
C GLN A 11 -20.68 12.55 -1.89
N HIS A 12 -19.65 11.87 -1.37
CA HIS A 12 -19.83 10.75 -0.43
C HIS A 12 -19.64 11.14 1.05
N VAL A 13 -19.05 12.30 1.33
CA VAL A 13 -18.74 12.76 2.69
C VAL A 13 -19.39 14.11 3.03
N TYR A 14 -19.61 14.97 2.03
CA TYR A 14 -20.06 16.35 2.25
C TYR A 14 -21.33 16.73 1.45
N ASP A 15 -22.15 15.75 1.06
CA ASP A 15 -23.42 15.95 0.30
C ASP A 15 -23.28 16.79 -0.97
N GLY A 16 -22.13 16.72 -1.66
CA GLY A 16 -21.85 17.47 -2.88
C GLY A 16 -21.53 18.96 -2.68
N LYS A 17 -21.33 19.41 -1.44
CA LYS A 17 -21.16 20.84 -1.11
C LYS A 17 -19.75 21.37 -1.31
N LEU A 18 -18.75 20.49 -1.48
CA LEU A 18 -17.37 20.91 -1.74
C LEU A 18 -17.13 21.12 -3.24
N ARG A 19 -16.45 22.21 -3.58
CA ARG A 19 -15.98 22.50 -4.94
C ARG A 19 -14.47 22.25 -5.01
N SER A 20 -14.02 21.46 -5.98
CA SER A 20 -12.60 21.26 -6.28
C SER A 20 -12.16 22.22 -7.40
N SER A 21 -11.03 22.90 -7.23
CA SER A 21 -10.48 23.88 -8.19
C SER A 21 -9.13 23.46 -8.80
N HIS A 22 -8.72 22.21 -8.63
CA HIS A 22 -7.38 21.75 -9.03
C HIS A 22 -7.28 21.30 -10.49
N ALA A 23 -6.11 21.52 -11.09
CA ALA A 23 -5.83 21.34 -12.51
C ALA A 23 -5.87 19.87 -13.01
N MET A 24 -5.57 18.89 -12.15
CA MET A 24 -5.59 17.47 -12.52
C MET A 24 -6.97 16.87 -12.33
N ASN A 25 -7.62 16.52 -13.44
CA ASN A 25 -8.99 16.00 -13.49
C ASN A 25 -9.05 14.65 -14.23
N ASP A 26 -8.05 13.80 -14.03
CA ASP A 26 -7.95 12.48 -14.64
C ASP A 26 -7.99 11.36 -13.57
N TYR A 27 -8.60 10.22 -13.91
CA TYR A 27 -8.72 9.07 -12.99
C TYR A 27 -7.39 8.36 -12.73
N SER A 28 -6.32 8.63 -13.50
CA SER A 28 -4.95 8.17 -13.26
C SER A 28 -4.30 8.75 -12.00
N CYS A 29 -4.90 9.75 -11.35
CA CYS A 29 -4.41 10.29 -10.09
C CYS A 29 -4.51 9.32 -8.90
N LEU A 30 -5.21 8.19 -9.05
CA LEU A 30 -5.33 7.15 -8.04
C LEU A 30 -5.14 5.77 -8.66
N ALA A 31 -4.29 4.97 -8.02
CA ALA A 31 -4.09 3.55 -8.34
C ALA A 31 -4.25 2.68 -7.10
N PHE A 32 -4.71 1.45 -7.30
CA PHE A 32 -4.73 0.42 -6.28
C PHE A 32 -3.68 -0.63 -6.62
N VAL A 33 -2.86 -1.02 -5.65
CA VAL A 33 -1.88 -2.10 -5.83
C VAL A 33 -2.39 -3.33 -5.10
N ASP A 34 -2.63 -4.40 -5.86
CA ASP A 34 -3.12 -5.67 -5.34
C ASP A 34 -1.96 -6.50 -4.77
N VAL A 35 -1.94 -6.62 -3.44
CA VAL A 35 -1.00 -7.47 -2.70
C VAL A 35 -1.69 -8.79 -2.38
N LYS A 36 -1.85 -9.64 -3.41
CA LYS A 36 -2.63 -10.88 -3.35
C LYS A 36 -2.23 -11.80 -2.19
N ASP A 37 -0.93 -11.93 -1.94
CA ASP A 37 -0.36 -12.80 -0.91
C ASP A 37 -0.15 -12.07 0.44
N GLY A 38 -0.69 -10.86 0.58
CA GLY A 38 -0.58 -10.06 1.78
C GLY A 38 -1.56 -10.48 2.87
N GLU A 39 -1.03 -10.75 4.06
CA GLU A 39 -1.81 -11.13 5.23
C GLU A 39 -1.50 -10.26 6.44
N GLU A 40 -2.55 -9.84 7.13
CA GLU A 40 -2.44 -9.12 8.38
C GLU A 40 -1.84 -10.02 9.48
N ARG A 41 -0.92 -9.46 10.26
CA ARG A 41 -0.40 -10.06 11.49
C ARG A 41 -0.69 -9.15 12.65
N LYS A 42 -1.23 -9.73 13.72
CA LYS A 42 -1.50 -9.03 14.97
C LYS A 42 -0.23 -8.94 15.81
N ASN A 43 0.16 -7.74 16.20
CA ASN A 43 1.29 -7.48 17.09
C ASN A 43 0.77 -6.72 18.31
N GLY A 44 0.56 -7.43 19.44
CA GLY A 44 -0.08 -6.87 20.61
C GLY A 44 -1.50 -6.37 20.31
N THR A 45 -1.72 -5.06 20.43
CA THR A 45 -3.00 -4.39 20.14
C THR A 45 -3.09 -3.80 18.73
N SER A 46 -2.04 -3.93 17.92
CA SER A 46 -1.96 -3.36 16.58
C SER A 46 -1.87 -4.44 15.49
N TRP A 47 -1.84 -3.99 14.24
CA TRP A 47 -1.77 -4.84 13.05
C TRP A 47 -0.64 -4.39 12.13
N SER A 48 -0.06 -5.33 11.39
CA SER A 48 0.94 -5.07 10.36
C SER A 48 0.75 -6.02 9.19
N ASN A 49 1.29 -5.66 8.03
CA ASN A 49 1.32 -6.49 6.84
C ASN A 49 2.68 -6.30 6.15
N ARG A 50 3.53 -7.33 6.25
CA ARG A 50 4.89 -7.31 5.71
C ARG A 50 4.92 -7.28 4.19
N ALA A 51 3.96 -7.92 3.53
CA ALA A 51 3.89 -7.89 2.07
C ALA A 51 3.55 -6.48 1.57
N GLU A 52 2.56 -5.80 2.18
CA GLU A 52 2.29 -4.40 1.86
C GLU A 52 3.50 -3.49 2.14
N THR A 53 4.25 -3.77 3.22
CA THR A 53 5.49 -3.03 3.54
C THR A 53 6.50 -3.13 2.39
N GLN A 54 6.75 -4.35 1.89
CA GLN A 54 7.69 -4.56 0.79
C GLN A 54 7.25 -3.84 -0.48
N VAL A 55 5.96 -3.89 -0.82
CA VAL A 55 5.42 -3.19 -1.98
C VAL A 55 5.59 -1.68 -1.85
N ILE A 56 5.43 -1.12 -0.65
CA ILE A 56 5.63 0.31 -0.41
C ILE A 56 7.10 0.71 -0.52
N VAL A 57 8.02 -0.14 -0.02
CA VAL A 57 9.46 0.04 -0.25
C VAL A 57 9.76 0.09 -1.75
N ASP A 58 9.18 -0.81 -2.53
CA ASP A 58 9.37 -0.88 -3.97
C ASP A 58 8.79 0.35 -4.70
N LEU A 59 7.59 0.80 -4.30
CA LEU A 59 6.97 2.02 -4.81
C LEU A 59 7.87 3.23 -4.59
N VAL A 60 8.37 3.42 -3.36
CA VAL A 60 9.24 4.56 -3.05
C VAL A 60 10.55 4.43 -3.79
N ARG A 61 11.25 3.29 -3.68
CA ARG A 61 12.55 3.07 -4.31
C ARG A 61 12.55 3.32 -5.82
N LEU A 62 11.52 2.85 -6.52
CA LEU A 62 11.50 2.88 -7.98
C LEU A 62 10.81 4.12 -8.57
N TYR A 63 9.83 4.72 -7.87
CA TYR A 63 8.98 5.75 -8.47
C TYR A 63 8.96 7.08 -7.72
N TYR A 64 9.08 7.07 -6.39
CA TYR A 64 8.78 8.24 -5.56
C TYR A 64 9.92 8.68 -4.63
N HIS A 65 11.12 8.09 -4.75
CA HIS A 65 12.26 8.34 -3.87
C HIS A 65 12.58 9.83 -3.76
N ASP A 66 12.64 10.51 -4.90
CA ASP A 66 13.01 11.93 -5.00
C ASP A 66 11.80 12.88 -4.93
N GLU A 67 10.62 12.36 -4.59
CA GLU A 67 9.38 13.13 -4.55
C GLU A 67 8.99 13.59 -3.14
N ASN A 68 8.10 14.57 -3.09
CA ASN A 68 7.37 14.90 -1.87
C ASN A 68 6.28 13.84 -1.62
N PHE A 69 6.60 12.81 -0.83
CA PHE A 69 5.66 11.75 -0.50
C PHE A 69 5.49 11.58 1.01
N CYS A 70 4.29 11.11 1.38
CA CYS A 70 4.01 10.57 2.70
C CYS A 70 3.37 9.17 2.58
N VAL A 71 3.72 8.28 3.50
CA VAL A 71 3.08 6.99 3.70
C VAL A 71 2.12 7.10 4.88
N ILE A 72 0.87 6.73 4.68
CA ILE A 72 -0.17 6.72 5.71
C ILE A 72 -0.62 5.29 5.96
N THR A 73 -0.77 4.91 7.22
CA THR A 73 -1.38 3.63 7.60
C THR A 73 -2.30 3.78 8.82
N PRO A 74 -3.38 2.99 8.95
CA PRO A 74 -4.23 3.06 10.13
C PRO A 74 -3.62 2.55 11.42
N TYR A 75 -2.57 1.73 11.34
CA TYR A 75 -2.09 0.91 12.44
C TYR A 75 -0.67 1.27 12.83
N ASP A 76 -0.46 1.60 14.10
CA ASP A 76 0.86 2.01 14.59
C ASP A 76 1.93 0.91 14.46
N GLY A 77 1.51 -0.36 14.54
CA GLY A 77 2.38 -1.51 14.28
C GLY A 77 2.87 -1.55 12.83
N GLN A 78 2.05 -1.11 11.86
CA GLN A 78 2.47 -0.97 10.48
C GLN A 78 3.36 0.25 10.28
N ARG A 79 3.05 1.39 10.91
CA ARG A 79 3.89 2.61 10.85
C ARG A 79 5.31 2.28 11.32
N SER A 80 5.42 1.63 12.49
CA SER A 80 6.71 1.26 13.08
C SER A 80 7.49 0.28 12.20
N LEU A 81 6.81 -0.70 11.59
CA LEU A 81 7.42 -1.64 10.65
C LEU A 81 7.94 -0.95 9.39
N LEU A 82 7.17 -0.01 8.83
CA LEU A 82 7.57 0.78 7.66
C LEU A 82 8.78 1.67 7.98
N GLU A 83 8.77 2.38 9.10
CA GLU A 83 9.90 3.23 9.53
C GLU A 83 11.19 2.42 9.70
N GLN A 84 11.11 1.26 10.36
CA GLN A 84 12.26 0.37 10.49
C GLN A 84 12.75 -0.10 9.12
N THR A 85 11.85 -0.62 8.28
CA THR A 85 12.23 -1.17 6.97
C THR A 85 12.82 -0.11 6.06
N PHE A 86 12.26 1.11 6.04
CA PHE A 86 12.81 2.20 5.25
C PHE A 86 14.20 2.61 5.73
N ARG A 87 14.41 2.67 7.05
CA ARG A 87 15.73 2.96 7.63
C ARG A 87 16.75 1.91 7.23
N ASP A 88 16.40 0.63 7.34
CA ASP A 88 17.28 -0.50 7.00
C ASP A 88 17.62 -0.51 5.49
N GLU A 89 16.67 -0.10 4.64
CA GLU A 89 16.83 -0.02 3.18
C GLU A 89 17.45 1.31 2.69
N GLY A 90 17.81 2.22 3.60
CA GLY A 90 18.38 3.54 3.27
C GLY A 90 17.42 4.50 2.57
N LEU A 91 16.11 4.30 2.69
CA LEU A 91 15.07 5.14 2.10
C LEU A 91 14.70 6.33 3.01
N PRO A 92 14.24 7.47 2.44
CA PRO A 92 13.81 8.62 3.24
C PRO A 92 12.57 8.28 4.07
N TRP A 93 12.70 8.33 5.40
CA TRP A 93 11.65 7.90 6.35
C TRP A 93 11.23 8.99 7.35
N GLU A 94 12.16 9.86 7.76
CA GLU A 94 11.90 10.91 8.75
C GLU A 94 10.81 11.86 8.28
N ASN A 95 9.79 12.07 9.13
CA ASN A 95 8.63 12.91 8.83
C ASN A 95 7.88 12.54 7.54
N ARG A 96 7.94 11.26 7.12
CA ARG A 96 7.25 10.77 5.92
C ARG A 96 6.28 9.64 6.18
N ILE A 97 6.35 8.95 7.33
CA ILE A 97 5.54 7.77 7.61
C ILE A 97 4.68 8.04 8.84
N PHE A 98 3.37 7.95 8.68
CA PHE A 98 2.43 8.38 9.70
C PHE A 98 1.32 7.36 9.89
N ASN A 99 0.82 7.30 11.12
CA ASN A 99 -0.51 6.76 11.35
C ASN A 99 -1.56 7.85 11.10
N VAL A 100 -2.80 7.47 10.80
CA VAL A 100 -3.83 8.45 10.40
C VAL A 100 -4.11 9.50 11.48
N ASP A 101 -4.09 9.12 12.76
CA ASP A 101 -4.34 10.04 13.86
C ASP A 101 -3.20 11.07 14.01
N SER A 102 -1.96 10.68 13.69
CA SER A 102 -0.77 11.57 13.69
C SER A 102 -0.63 12.43 12.44
N PHE A 103 -1.40 12.18 11.38
CA PHE A 103 -1.26 12.83 10.08
C PHE A 103 -2.13 14.08 9.90
N GLN A 104 -2.54 14.73 10.99
CA GLN A 104 -3.42 15.89 10.92
C GLN A 104 -2.64 17.15 10.51
N GLY A 105 -2.98 17.74 9.36
CA GLY A 105 -2.41 19.00 8.87
C GLY A 105 -1.19 18.85 7.95
N ASN A 106 -0.71 17.64 7.71
CA ASN A 106 0.35 17.36 6.74
C ASN A 106 -0.26 17.09 5.35
N GLU A 107 0.30 17.66 4.29
CA GLU A 107 -0.04 17.37 2.90
C GLU A 107 1.22 16.97 2.14
N ALA A 108 1.07 16.14 1.11
CA ALA A 108 2.17 15.77 0.23
C ALA A 108 1.69 15.65 -1.22
N ASP A 109 2.61 15.81 -2.16
CA ASP A 109 2.34 15.59 -3.58
C ASP A 109 1.80 14.17 -3.80
N TYR A 110 2.48 13.18 -3.22
CA TYR A 110 2.11 11.78 -3.33
C TYR A 110 1.78 11.15 -1.99
N ILE A 111 0.62 10.51 -1.90
CA ILE A 111 0.21 9.77 -0.70
C ILE A 111 0.17 8.29 -1.02
N ILE A 112 0.94 7.51 -0.27
CA ILE A 112 0.94 6.04 -0.36
C ILE A 112 0.22 5.51 0.89
N VAL A 113 -0.80 4.69 0.71
CA VAL A 113 -1.63 4.17 1.80
C VAL A 113 -1.41 2.67 1.94
N SER A 114 -1.13 2.20 3.16
CA SER A 114 -1.23 0.78 3.53
C SER A 114 -2.51 0.55 4.32
N LEU A 115 -3.43 -0.26 3.77
CA LEU A 115 -4.69 -0.59 4.47
C LEU A 115 -4.53 -1.71 5.51
N VAL A 116 -3.48 -2.53 5.38
CA VAL A 116 -3.06 -3.60 6.29
C VAL A 116 -4.01 -4.79 6.37
N ARG A 117 -5.30 -4.51 6.59
CA ARG A 117 -6.31 -5.53 6.88
C ARG A 117 -6.58 -6.40 5.67
N SER A 118 -6.82 -7.67 5.95
CA SER A 118 -7.15 -8.71 4.99
C SER A 118 -8.38 -9.54 5.42
N THR A 119 -8.86 -9.44 6.66
CA THR A 119 -10.03 -10.21 7.15
C THR A 119 -11.19 -9.37 7.70
N GLY A 120 -10.95 -8.16 8.20
CA GLY A 120 -11.99 -7.30 8.78
C GLY A 120 -11.84 -5.83 8.42
N ALA A 121 -12.96 -5.14 8.20
CA ALA A 121 -12.99 -3.76 7.72
C ALA A 121 -12.19 -2.78 8.61
N GLY A 122 -12.18 -3.01 9.92
CA GLY A 122 -11.36 -2.27 10.88
C GLY A 122 -11.47 -0.76 10.70
N PHE A 123 -10.34 -0.10 10.44
CA PHE A 123 -10.24 1.34 10.26
C PHE A 123 -11.15 1.93 9.17
N MET A 124 -11.46 1.17 8.11
CA MET A 124 -12.26 1.65 6.98
C MET A 124 -13.72 1.97 7.34
N THR A 125 -14.14 1.60 8.56
CA THR A 125 -15.47 1.91 9.10
C THR A 125 -15.59 3.35 9.61
N SER A 126 -14.49 4.11 9.74
CA SER A 126 -14.51 5.50 10.21
C SER A 126 -14.51 6.50 9.05
N PRO A 127 -15.64 7.17 8.76
CA PRO A 127 -15.73 8.11 7.65
C PRO A 127 -14.77 9.30 7.78
N HIS A 128 -14.64 9.84 8.99
CA HIS A 128 -13.77 10.99 9.26
C HIS A 128 -12.30 10.67 8.97
N ARG A 129 -11.83 9.50 9.41
CA ARG A 129 -10.44 9.08 9.22
C ARG A 129 -10.13 8.74 7.76
N VAL A 130 -11.06 8.11 7.06
CA VAL A 130 -10.94 7.87 5.61
C VAL A 130 -10.93 9.19 4.84
N ASN A 131 -11.79 10.14 5.20
CA ASN A 131 -11.80 11.47 4.62
C ASN A 131 -10.47 12.20 4.83
N VAL A 132 -9.90 12.15 6.04
CA VAL A 132 -8.55 12.67 6.31
C VAL A 132 -7.55 12.03 5.35
N MET A 133 -7.49 10.71 5.26
CA MET A 133 -6.54 10.02 4.38
C MET A 133 -6.70 10.41 2.90
N LEU A 134 -7.94 10.49 2.40
CA LEU A 134 -8.24 10.77 0.99
C LEU A 134 -7.99 12.23 0.59
N THR A 135 -8.02 13.17 1.55
CA THR A 135 -7.94 14.62 1.28
C THR A 135 -6.52 15.20 1.31
N ARG A 136 -5.49 14.40 1.57
CA ARG A 136 -4.12 14.89 1.89
C ARG A 136 -3.13 14.83 0.73
N CYS A 137 -3.56 14.29 -0.39
CA CYS A 137 -2.77 14.19 -1.60
C CYS A 137 -2.95 15.46 -2.43
N GLU A 138 -1.87 16.03 -2.98
CA GLU A 138 -1.96 17.11 -3.97
C GLU A 138 -1.96 16.62 -5.41
N LYS A 139 -1.09 15.63 -5.74
CA LYS A 139 -0.87 15.13 -7.11
C LYS A 139 -1.40 13.70 -7.34
N GLY A 140 -0.93 12.72 -6.59
CA GLY A 140 -1.29 11.31 -6.81
C GLY A 140 -1.42 10.48 -5.54
N MET A 141 -2.27 9.45 -5.58
CA MET A 141 -2.50 8.54 -4.47
C MET A 141 -2.34 7.08 -4.90
N ILE A 142 -1.69 6.28 -4.06
CA ILE A 142 -1.54 4.84 -4.26
C ILE A 142 -2.11 4.16 -3.02
N ILE A 143 -3.08 3.25 -3.21
CA ILE A 143 -3.65 2.45 -2.12
C ILE A 143 -3.18 1.01 -2.26
N VAL A 144 -2.41 0.55 -1.28
CA VAL A 144 -1.82 -0.80 -1.21
C VAL A 144 -2.67 -1.66 -0.29
N THR A 145 -3.16 -2.78 -0.82
CA THR A 145 -4.11 -3.66 -0.12
C THR A 145 -4.32 -4.96 -0.89
N ARG A 146 -5.03 -5.93 -0.27
CA ARG A 146 -5.49 -7.14 -0.96
C ARG A 146 -6.83 -6.87 -1.67
N ARG A 147 -6.87 -7.02 -2.99
CA ARG A 147 -8.06 -6.75 -3.82
C ARG A 147 -9.27 -7.56 -3.40
N ASP A 148 -9.10 -8.86 -3.21
CA ASP A 148 -10.20 -9.77 -2.85
C ASP A 148 -10.84 -9.40 -1.52
N PHE A 149 -10.03 -8.95 -0.55
CA PHE A 149 -10.53 -8.48 0.73
C PHE A 149 -11.45 -7.27 0.57
N LEU A 150 -11.02 -6.25 -0.20
CA LEU A 150 -11.85 -5.06 -0.40
C LEU A 150 -13.13 -5.36 -1.18
N ARG A 151 -13.05 -6.25 -2.18
CA ARG A 151 -14.21 -6.62 -2.99
C ARG A 151 -15.25 -7.39 -2.19
N VAL A 152 -14.84 -8.34 -1.36
CA VAL A 152 -15.76 -9.22 -0.62
C VAL A 152 -16.36 -8.52 0.61
N THR A 153 -15.58 -7.71 1.31
CA THR A 153 -15.98 -7.24 2.66
C THR A 153 -16.34 -5.75 2.75
N ASN A 154 -16.02 -4.93 1.73
CA ASN A 154 -16.10 -3.46 1.87
C ASN A 154 -16.83 -2.72 0.74
N THR A 155 -17.09 -3.37 -0.39
CA THR A 155 -17.81 -2.83 -1.56
C THR A 155 -19.18 -2.29 -1.16
N GLY A 156 -19.52 -1.07 -1.59
CA GLY A 156 -20.78 -0.37 -1.27
C GLY A 156 -20.98 0.09 0.18
N VAL A 157 -20.26 -0.50 1.14
CA VAL A 157 -20.45 -0.24 2.58
C VAL A 157 -19.53 0.86 3.10
N THR A 158 -18.24 0.79 2.75
CA THR A 158 -17.24 1.77 3.21
C THR A 158 -16.97 2.83 2.15
N ILE A 159 -16.44 3.99 2.55
CA ILE A 159 -16.01 5.02 1.60
C ILE A 159 -14.94 4.47 0.64
N ILE A 160 -14.01 3.66 1.13
CA ILE A 160 -12.99 3.02 0.27
C ILE A 160 -13.61 2.04 -0.72
N GLY A 161 -14.59 1.24 -0.31
CA GLY A 161 -15.32 0.36 -1.23
C GLY A 161 -16.04 1.13 -2.32
N LYS A 162 -16.72 2.23 -1.98
CA LYS A 162 -17.37 3.12 -2.95
C LYS A 162 -16.36 3.78 -3.90
N LEU A 163 -15.19 4.15 -3.38
CA LEU A 163 -14.09 4.73 -4.18
C LEU A 163 -13.62 3.75 -5.26
N ILE A 164 -13.41 2.49 -4.89
CA ILE A 164 -12.98 1.44 -5.82
C ILE A 164 -14.03 1.20 -6.88
N GLU A 165 -15.30 1.07 -6.50
CA GLU A 165 -16.39 0.89 -7.46
C GLU A 165 -16.46 2.02 -8.48
N GLU A 166 -16.33 3.27 -8.04
CA GLU A 166 -16.34 4.41 -8.93
C GLU A 166 -15.15 4.38 -9.89
N TRP A 167 -13.95 4.10 -9.37
CA TRP A 167 -12.75 4.01 -10.19
C TRP A 167 -12.83 2.87 -11.20
N GLU A 168 -13.35 1.71 -10.82
CA GLU A 168 -13.54 0.56 -11.72
C GLU A 168 -14.57 0.82 -12.81
N LYS A 169 -15.63 1.60 -12.51
CA LYS A 169 -16.64 1.99 -13.50
C LYS A 169 -16.14 3.05 -14.49
N LYS A 170 -15.21 3.90 -14.07
CA LYS A 170 -14.82 5.12 -14.82
C LYS A 170 -13.46 5.02 -15.51
N ARG A 171 -12.54 4.20 -15.00
CA ARG A 171 -11.26 3.92 -15.66
C ARG A 171 -11.43 2.78 -16.66
N VAL A 172 -10.53 2.69 -17.64
CA VAL A 172 -10.50 1.54 -18.56
C VAL A 172 -10.46 0.26 -17.72
N PRO A 173 -11.37 -0.71 -17.96
CA PRO A 173 -11.36 -1.99 -17.24
C PRO A 173 -9.97 -2.62 -17.24
N GLY A 174 -9.48 -3.02 -16.06
CA GLY A 174 -8.15 -3.62 -15.90
C GLY A 174 -7.01 -2.63 -15.62
N LYS A 175 -7.23 -1.30 -15.63
CA LYS A 175 -6.18 -0.31 -15.30
C LYS A 175 -6.23 0.27 -13.88
N VAL A 176 -7.26 -0.03 -13.09
CA VAL A 176 -7.40 0.49 -11.71
C VAL A 176 -6.46 -0.22 -10.74
N TRP A 177 -6.41 -1.54 -10.87
CA TRP A 177 -5.58 -2.42 -10.07
C TRP A 177 -4.28 -2.70 -10.81
N VAL A 178 -3.19 -2.60 -10.09
CA VAL A 178 -1.83 -2.93 -10.52
C VAL A 178 -1.39 -4.16 -9.72
N ASP A 179 -0.82 -5.17 -10.39
CA ASP A 179 -0.25 -6.31 -9.67
C ASP A 179 1.04 -5.87 -8.98
N TRP A 180 1.21 -6.23 -7.70
CA TRP A 180 2.41 -5.87 -6.94
C TRP A 180 3.72 -6.31 -7.63
N LYS A 181 3.68 -7.39 -8.42
CA LYS A 181 4.85 -7.89 -9.15
C LYS A 181 5.23 -6.97 -10.30
N GLU A 182 4.28 -6.28 -10.93
CA GLU A 182 4.56 -5.28 -11.98
C GLU A 182 5.21 -4.03 -11.36
N VAL A 183 4.73 -3.59 -10.19
CA VAL A 183 5.40 -2.54 -9.40
C VAL A 183 6.83 -2.97 -9.09
N ALA A 184 6.99 -4.21 -8.61
CA ALA A 184 8.28 -4.73 -8.19
C ALA A 184 9.32 -4.79 -9.31
N ARG A 185 8.87 -4.97 -10.56
CA ARG A 185 9.70 -4.99 -11.77
C ARG A 185 9.84 -3.62 -12.46
N GLY A 186 9.16 -2.58 -12.00
CA GLY A 186 9.22 -1.26 -12.64
C GLY A 186 8.43 -1.16 -13.95
N GLU A 187 7.47 -2.06 -14.20
CA GLU A 187 6.86 -2.25 -15.53
C GLU A 187 5.54 -1.49 -15.76
N VAL A 188 5.12 -0.67 -14.79
CA VAL A 188 3.77 -0.10 -14.78
C VAL A 188 3.78 1.39 -14.50
N ASP A 189 2.97 2.13 -15.25
CA ASP A 189 2.73 3.54 -14.97
C ASP A 189 1.91 3.69 -13.68
N LEU A 190 2.34 4.60 -12.83
CA LEU A 190 1.69 4.95 -11.57
C LEU A 190 1.28 6.42 -11.58
N PRO A 191 0.45 6.88 -10.62
CA PRO A 191 0.00 8.27 -10.58
C PRO A 191 1.15 9.27 -10.71
N GLY A 192 1.18 10.01 -11.83
CA GLY A 192 2.22 11.00 -12.13
C GLY A 192 3.61 10.44 -12.44
N LYS A 193 3.75 9.13 -12.66
CA LYS A 193 5.03 8.44 -12.92
C LYS A 193 4.90 7.44 -14.05
N VAL A 194 5.82 7.50 -15.02
CA VAL A 194 5.97 6.50 -16.07
C VAL A 194 6.80 5.35 -15.53
N ALA A 195 6.51 4.12 -16.00
CA ALA A 195 7.31 2.93 -15.72
C ALA A 195 8.82 3.21 -15.92
N PRO A 196 9.66 3.10 -14.86
CA PRO A 196 11.10 3.24 -15.01
C PRO A 196 11.61 2.03 -15.79
N GLN A 197 11.93 2.22 -17.08
CA GLN A 197 12.29 1.14 -18.03
C GLN A 197 13.56 0.33 -17.65
N GLU A 198 14.12 0.49 -16.45
CA GLU A 198 15.25 -0.27 -15.91
C GLU A 198 14.92 -0.79 -14.50
N ALA A 199 14.70 -2.11 -14.39
CA ALA A 199 14.63 -2.76 -13.09
C ALA A 199 16.03 -2.74 -12.44
N LEU A 200 16.19 -2.01 -11.34
CA LEU A 200 17.37 -2.19 -10.49
C LEU A 200 17.42 -3.66 -10.05
N PRO A 201 18.55 -4.37 -10.21
CA PRO A 201 18.66 -5.76 -9.76
C PRO A 201 18.43 -5.80 -8.25
N ARG A 202 17.35 -6.46 -7.81
CA ARG A 202 17.21 -6.76 -6.38
C ARG A 202 18.27 -7.78 -6.01
N ALA A 203 18.99 -7.51 -4.91
CA ALA A 203 19.57 -8.59 -4.13
C ALA A 203 18.39 -9.43 -3.58
N VAL A 204 18.08 -10.53 -4.26
CA VAL A 204 17.11 -11.50 -3.77
C VAL A 204 17.77 -12.22 -2.61
N SER A 205 17.55 -11.77 -1.38
CA SER A 205 17.71 -12.66 -0.23
C SER A 205 16.46 -13.53 -0.16
N GLU A 206 16.49 -14.67 -0.85
CA GLU A 206 15.59 -15.77 -0.53
C GLU A 206 15.76 -16.10 0.96
N PRO A 207 14.68 -16.34 1.72
CA PRO A 207 14.83 -16.94 3.03
C PRO A 207 15.37 -18.35 2.83
N GLN A 208 16.68 -18.53 3.02
CA GLN A 208 17.29 -19.85 3.13
C GLN A 208 16.72 -20.54 4.37
N LEU A 209 15.63 -21.27 4.19
CA LEU A 209 15.26 -22.39 5.02
C LEU A 209 16.25 -23.53 4.73
N GLU A 210 17.48 -23.39 5.22
CA GLU A 210 18.35 -24.55 5.39
C GLU A 210 17.86 -25.36 6.59
N PHE A 211 16.88 -26.24 6.32
CA PHE A 211 16.80 -27.49 7.06
C PHE A 211 18.02 -28.34 6.64
N SER A 212 19.12 -28.19 7.36
CA SER A 212 20.19 -29.18 7.33
C SER A 212 19.66 -30.47 7.96
N LEU A 213 19.13 -31.35 7.12
CA LEU A 213 19.06 -32.79 7.37
C LEU A 213 20.48 -33.38 7.31
N GLY A 214 21.36 -32.88 8.18
CA GLY A 214 22.77 -33.29 8.30
C GLY A 214 23.07 -34.24 9.45
N SER A 215 22.07 -34.63 10.26
CA SER A 215 22.30 -35.45 11.46
C SER A 215 21.61 -36.82 11.47
N VAL A 216 20.98 -37.25 10.38
CA VAL A 216 20.33 -38.58 10.32
C VAL A 216 21.11 -39.58 9.43
N ALA A 217 22.05 -39.12 8.60
CA ALA A 217 22.87 -40.03 7.77
C ALA A 217 24.14 -40.55 8.48
N ALA A 218 24.53 -39.99 9.64
CA ALA A 218 25.68 -40.44 10.42
C ALA A 218 25.33 -41.54 11.44
N ALA A 219 24.06 -41.68 11.84
CA ALA A 219 23.63 -42.67 12.84
C ALA A 219 23.27 -44.06 12.27
N TRP A 220 23.34 -44.26 10.95
CA TRP A 220 22.98 -45.54 10.30
C TRP A 220 24.16 -46.33 9.74
N ARG A 221 25.40 -45.84 9.89
CA ARG A 221 26.61 -46.61 9.53
C ARG A 221 27.29 -47.35 10.68
N GLU A 222 26.81 -47.19 11.91
CA GLU A 222 27.44 -47.78 13.10
C GLU A 222 26.71 -49.03 13.65
N VAL A 223 25.71 -49.55 12.92
CA VAL A 223 24.93 -50.75 13.31
C VAL A 223 25.11 -51.94 12.34
N ARG A 224 26.10 -51.90 11.43
CA ARG A 224 26.43 -53.06 10.56
C ARG A 224 27.91 -53.41 10.43
N SER A 225 28.75 -52.93 11.34
CA SER A 225 30.12 -53.44 11.47
C SER A 225 30.60 -53.40 12.91
N SER A 226 29.96 -54.19 13.77
CA SER A 226 30.50 -54.78 15.00
C SER A 226 29.49 -55.79 15.53
#